data_AF-A0A5F4VUV8-F1
#
_entry.id   AF-A0A5F4VUV8-F1
#
_cell.length_a   1.000
_cell.length_b   1.000
_cell.length_c   1.000
_cell.angle_alpha   90.00
_cell.angle_beta   90.00
_cell.angle_gamma   90.00
#
_symmetry.space_group_name_H-M   'P 1'
#
loop_
_entity.id
_entity.type
_entity.pdbx_description
1 polymer ?
#
loop_
_entity_poly.entity_id
_entity_poly.type
_entity_poly.pdbx_seq_one_letter_code
_entity_poly.pdbx_strand_id
1 'polypeptide(L)'
;MSGTELEGCPPCRNWSSASELNGTQEPFLNLTDYDDEEFLRYLWSEYLYPKEYEWVLIAGYIIVFLVALIGNVLVCVAVWKNHHMRTVTNYFIVNLSLADVLVTIICLPATLVVDITETWFLGQPLCKVIPYLQTVSVSVSVLTLSCIALDRWYAICHPLMFKSTAKRARNSIVIIWVVSCIIMSPQAFVMECSTLLPGLANKTTLFTMCEENWGGEIYPKMYHVCFFLVTYMAPLCLMVLAYLQIFRKLWCRQVCNFK
;
A
#
# COMPACT_ATOMS: atom_id res chain seq x y z
N MET A 1 -13.53 -8.01 65.41
CA MET A 1 -14.03 -8.76 64.24
C MET A 1 -13.23 -8.28 63.04
N SER A 2 -12.39 -9.17 62.49
CA SER A 2 -11.58 -9.13 61.24
C SER A 2 -10.91 -7.81 60.81
N GLY A 3 -9.61 -7.71 60.52
CA GLY A 3 -8.60 -8.71 60.16
C GLY A 3 -8.41 -8.80 58.64
N THR A 4 -7.30 -8.27 58.11
CA THR A 4 -6.55 -8.84 56.97
C THR A 4 -5.15 -8.21 56.88
N GLU A 5 -4.15 -9.07 57.02
CA GLU A 5 -2.71 -8.83 56.95
C GLU A 5 -2.22 -8.80 55.49
N LEU A 6 -1.13 -8.07 55.25
CA LEU A 6 -0.37 -8.06 54.00
C LEU A 6 0.54 -9.31 53.94
N GLU A 7 0.36 -10.17 52.94
CA GLU A 7 1.22 -11.34 52.69
C GLU A 7 2.60 -10.92 52.15
N GLY A 8 3.65 -11.39 52.83
CA GLY A 8 5.05 -11.25 52.45
C GLY A 8 5.55 -12.41 51.57
N CYS A 9 6.58 -12.11 50.77
CA CYS A 9 7.28 -13.01 49.85
C CYS A 9 7.93 -14.22 50.57
N PRO A 10 7.92 -15.46 50.02
CA PRO A 10 8.57 -16.61 50.64
C PRO A 10 10.09 -16.65 50.36
N PRO A 11 10.90 -17.24 51.26
CA PRO A 11 12.36 -17.19 51.18
C PRO A 11 12.94 -18.24 50.23
N CYS A 12 14.04 -17.89 49.57
CA CYS A 12 14.83 -18.79 48.72
C CYS A 12 15.47 -19.91 49.58
N ARG A 13 15.24 -21.19 49.21
CA ARG A 13 15.91 -22.34 49.81
C ARG A 13 17.31 -22.52 49.21
N ASN A 14 18.33 -22.42 50.05
CA ASN A 14 19.68 -22.90 49.77
C ASN A 14 19.70 -24.44 49.79
N TRP A 15 20.26 -25.06 48.76
CA TRP A 15 20.56 -26.49 48.75
C TRP A 15 22.06 -26.71 48.85
N SER A 16 22.50 -27.07 50.06
CA SER A 16 23.81 -27.66 50.30
C SER A 16 23.62 -29.03 50.95
N SER A 17 24.05 -30.06 50.21
CA SER A 17 24.51 -31.39 50.66
C SER A 17 23.48 -32.43 51.14
N ALA A 18 23.29 -33.47 50.32
CA ALA A 18 23.02 -34.88 50.72
C ALA A 18 23.18 -35.77 49.46
N SER A 19 24.32 -36.41 49.25
CA SER A 19 24.64 -37.79 49.62
C SER A 19 23.87 -38.87 48.82
N GLU A 20 24.65 -39.56 48.00
CA GLU A 20 24.47 -40.80 47.23
C GLU A 20 23.35 -41.76 47.69
N LEU A 21 22.55 -42.26 46.74
CA LEU A 21 21.99 -43.62 46.80
C LEU A 21 21.86 -44.21 45.38
N ASN A 22 22.43 -45.39 45.19
CA ASN A 22 22.55 -46.17 43.95
C ASN A 22 21.20 -46.67 43.37
N GLY A 23 21.09 -46.62 42.04
CA GLY A 23 20.68 -47.76 41.22
C GLY A 23 19.18 -48.06 41.02
N THR A 24 18.56 -47.40 40.06
CA THR A 24 17.65 -48.00 39.05
C THR A 24 17.73 -47.17 37.77
N GLN A 25 18.06 -47.83 36.66
CA GLN A 25 18.16 -47.21 35.35
C GLN A 25 16.75 -47.05 34.76
N GLU A 26 16.19 -45.85 34.91
CA GLU A 26 14.98 -45.38 34.22
C GLU A 26 15.40 -44.45 33.06
N PRO A 27 14.65 -44.43 31.94
CA PRO A 27 15.17 -44.02 30.65
C PRO A 27 15.55 -42.54 30.63
N PHE A 28 16.68 -42.25 29.98
CA PHE A 28 17.11 -40.92 29.57
C PHE A 28 15.97 -40.26 28.77
N LEU A 29 15.19 -39.41 29.43
CA LEU A 29 14.17 -38.59 28.79
C LEU A 29 14.90 -37.63 27.85
N ASN A 30 14.80 -37.88 26.54
CA ASN A 30 15.29 -36.98 25.51
C ASN A 30 14.53 -35.66 25.60
N LEU A 31 15.17 -34.66 26.20
CA LEU A 31 14.68 -33.29 26.34
C LEU A 31 14.91 -32.50 25.04
N THR A 32 14.38 -32.97 23.90
CA THR A 32 14.50 -32.25 22.62
C THR A 32 13.32 -32.40 21.67
N ASP A 33 12.18 -32.98 22.07
CA ASP A 33 11.06 -33.24 21.13
C ASP A 33 9.69 -32.73 21.60
N TYR A 34 9.62 -32.09 22.77
CA TYR A 34 8.36 -31.62 23.36
C TYR A 34 8.13 -30.10 23.24
N ASP A 35 9.11 -29.32 22.78
CA ASP A 35 9.04 -27.85 22.81
C ASP A 35 8.67 -27.21 21.45
N ASP A 36 8.90 -27.90 20.32
CA ASP A 36 8.68 -27.32 19.00
C ASP A 36 7.21 -27.39 18.54
N GLU A 37 6.50 -28.51 18.74
CA GLU A 37 5.10 -28.63 18.32
C GLU A 37 4.14 -27.79 19.17
N GLU A 38 4.37 -27.67 20.47
CA GLU A 38 3.54 -26.85 21.37
C GLU A 38 3.75 -25.36 21.11
N PHE A 39 5.00 -24.95 20.86
CA PHE A 39 5.34 -23.59 20.42
C PHE A 39 4.76 -23.26 19.03
N LEU A 40 4.83 -24.20 18.08
CA LEU A 40 4.20 -24.03 16.76
C LEU A 40 2.68 -23.97 16.85
N ARG A 41 2.04 -24.76 17.73
CA ARG A 41 0.59 -24.67 17.99
C ARG A 41 0.21 -23.35 18.64
N TYR A 42 1.02 -22.85 19.58
CA TYR A 42 0.81 -21.54 20.20
C TYR A 42 0.95 -20.41 19.18
N LEU A 43 2.00 -20.42 18.35
CA LEU A 43 2.16 -19.48 17.23
C LEU A 43 1.00 -19.57 16.23
N TRP A 44 0.53 -20.78 15.94
CA TRP A 44 -0.56 -20.98 14.98
C TRP A 44 -1.92 -20.50 15.54
N SER A 45 -2.19 -20.78 16.81
CA SER A 45 -3.45 -20.43 17.50
C SER A 45 -3.54 -18.95 17.88
N GLU A 46 -2.44 -18.35 18.34
CA GLU A 46 -2.43 -16.98 18.87
C GLU A 46 -2.13 -15.94 17.77
N TYR A 47 -1.39 -16.33 16.72
CA TYR A 47 -0.86 -15.40 15.71
C TYR A 47 -1.35 -15.63 14.26
N LEU A 48 -1.77 -16.86 13.91
CA LEU A 48 -2.19 -17.23 12.54
C LEU A 48 -3.68 -17.60 12.43
N TYR A 49 -4.43 -17.61 13.54
CA TYR A 49 -5.86 -17.90 13.50
C TYR A 49 -6.61 -16.65 13.01
N PRO A 50 -7.26 -16.70 11.84
CA PRO A 50 -7.85 -15.51 11.27
C PRO A 50 -9.04 -15.04 12.09
N LYS A 51 -9.01 -13.77 12.51
CA LYS A 51 -10.15 -13.14 13.17
C LYS A 51 -11.33 -13.07 12.20
N GLU A 52 -12.56 -12.97 12.71
CA GLU A 52 -13.78 -12.99 11.87
C GLU A 52 -13.78 -11.91 10.77
N TYR A 53 -13.16 -10.76 11.03
CA TYR A 53 -13.04 -9.68 10.05
C TYR A 53 -12.07 -10.00 8.90
N GLU A 54 -11.12 -10.91 9.09
CA GLU A 54 -10.12 -11.26 8.08
C GLU A 54 -10.76 -12.00 6.91
N TRP A 55 -11.76 -12.85 7.15
CA TRP A 55 -12.52 -13.49 6.09
C TRP A 55 -13.25 -12.47 5.20
N VAL A 56 -13.84 -11.44 5.82
CA VAL A 56 -14.50 -10.34 5.10
C VAL A 56 -13.48 -9.52 4.32
N LEU A 57 -12.32 -9.25 4.91
CA LEU A 57 -11.22 -8.54 4.28
C LEU A 57 -10.68 -9.31 3.06
N ILE A 58 -10.38 -10.60 3.20
CA ILE A 58 -9.95 -11.49 2.11
C ILE A 58 -10.96 -11.48 0.97
N ALA A 59 -12.24 -11.67 1.28
CA ALA A 59 -13.31 -11.65 0.27
C ALA A 59 -13.37 -10.29 -0.45
N GLY A 60 -13.26 -9.18 0.30
CA GLY A 60 -13.24 -7.83 -0.25
C GLY A 60 -12.05 -7.60 -1.19
N TYR A 61 -10.84 -7.98 -0.78
CA TYR A 61 -9.63 -7.88 -1.60
C TYR A 61 -9.72 -8.71 -2.89
N ILE A 62 -10.26 -9.94 -2.83
CA ILE A 62 -10.47 -10.78 -4.02
C ILE A 62 -11.47 -10.12 -4.99
N ILE A 63 -12.58 -9.58 -4.47
CA ILE A 63 -13.58 -8.89 -5.29
C ILE A 63 -12.95 -7.67 -5.97
N VAL A 64 -12.25 -6.82 -5.20
CA VAL A 64 -11.57 -5.63 -5.73
C VAL A 64 -10.54 -6.03 -6.78
N PHE A 65 -9.72 -7.06 -6.52
CA PHE A 65 -8.73 -7.56 -7.47
C PHE A 65 -9.36 -7.98 -8.80
N LEU A 66 -10.41 -8.82 -8.76
CA LEU A 66 -11.07 -9.32 -9.96
C LEU A 66 -11.75 -8.19 -10.75
N VAL A 67 -12.50 -7.32 -10.06
CA VAL A 67 -13.21 -6.21 -10.69
C VAL A 67 -12.23 -5.19 -11.28
N ALA A 68 -11.20 -4.81 -10.53
CA ALA A 68 -10.19 -3.85 -11.00
C ALA A 68 -9.39 -4.41 -12.19
N LEU A 69 -8.98 -5.69 -12.12
CA LEU A 69 -8.22 -6.31 -13.20
C LEU A 69 -9.07 -6.45 -14.47
N ILE A 70 -10.26 -7.04 -14.37
CA ILE A 70 -11.14 -7.25 -15.52
C ILE A 70 -11.57 -5.90 -16.10
N GLY A 71 -12.01 -4.96 -15.25
CA GLY A 71 -12.47 -3.64 -15.67
C GLY A 71 -11.40 -2.86 -16.42
N ASN A 72 -10.19 -2.74 -15.85
CA ASN A 72 -9.11 -1.98 -16.48
C ASN A 72 -8.55 -2.64 -17.74
N VAL A 73 -8.47 -3.97 -17.78
CA VAL A 73 -8.09 -4.70 -19.01
C VAL A 73 -9.13 -4.47 -20.11
N LEU A 74 -10.42 -4.52 -19.79
CA LEU A 74 -11.49 -4.24 -20.75
C LEU A 74 -11.41 -2.82 -21.31
N VAL A 75 -11.12 -1.82 -20.47
CA VAL A 75 -10.90 -0.43 -20.90
C VAL A 75 -9.77 -0.34 -21.93
N CYS A 76 -8.62 -0.97 -21.64
CA CYS A 76 -7.48 -1.03 -22.57
C CYS A 76 -7.87 -1.68 -23.90
N VAL A 77 -8.49 -2.86 -23.85
CA VAL A 77 -8.91 -3.62 -25.03
C VAL A 77 -9.93 -2.84 -25.86
N ALA A 78 -10.91 -2.20 -25.22
CA ALA A 78 -11.97 -1.46 -25.90
C ALA A 78 -11.40 -0.28 -26.70
N VAL A 79 -10.46 0.49 -26.14
CA VAL A 79 -9.82 1.62 -26.82
C VAL A 79 -8.88 1.16 -27.92
N TRP A 80 -8.14 0.06 -27.72
CA TRP A 80 -7.24 -0.48 -28.73
C TRP A 80 -7.97 -1.06 -29.94
N LYS A 81 -9.04 -1.84 -29.71
CA LYS A 81 -9.80 -2.51 -30.77
C LYS A 81 -10.63 -1.53 -31.61
N ASN A 82 -11.21 -0.51 -30.99
CA ASN A 82 -12.13 0.40 -31.69
C ASN A 82 -11.43 1.69 -32.12
N HIS A 83 -11.14 1.83 -33.43
CA HIS A 83 -10.44 3.00 -33.97
C HIS A 83 -11.15 4.33 -33.65
N HIS A 84 -12.49 4.35 -33.68
CA HIS A 84 -13.29 5.54 -33.33
C HIS A 84 -13.06 6.03 -31.88
N MET A 85 -12.64 5.14 -30.97
CA MET A 85 -12.36 5.50 -29.58
C MET A 85 -10.92 5.99 -29.36
N ARG A 86 -10.08 6.13 -30.40
CA ARG A 86 -8.69 6.60 -30.26
C ARG A 86 -8.60 8.13 -30.16
N THR A 87 -9.22 8.68 -29.11
CA THR A 87 -9.18 10.11 -28.78
C THR A 87 -8.11 10.41 -27.74
N VAL A 88 -7.71 11.68 -27.61
CA VAL A 88 -6.69 12.11 -26.62
C VAL A 88 -7.12 11.76 -25.19
N THR A 89 -8.37 12.00 -24.82
CA THR A 89 -8.89 11.61 -23.51
C THR A 89 -8.80 10.10 -23.29
N ASN A 90 -9.13 9.30 -24.31
CA ASN A 90 -9.11 7.85 -24.17
C ASN A 90 -7.67 7.30 -24.07
N TYR A 91 -6.66 7.98 -24.63
CA TYR A 91 -5.26 7.65 -24.35
C TYR A 91 -4.88 7.86 -22.87
N PHE A 92 -5.37 8.93 -22.25
CA PHE A 92 -5.18 9.15 -20.80
C PHE A 92 -5.94 8.12 -19.96
N ILE A 93 -7.16 7.74 -20.36
CA ILE A 93 -7.92 6.68 -19.69
C ILE A 93 -7.17 5.35 -19.76
N VAL A 94 -6.58 4.99 -20.91
CA VAL A 94 -5.73 3.79 -21.03
C VAL A 94 -4.50 3.89 -20.13
N ASN A 95 -3.87 5.07 -20.01
CA ASN A 95 -2.75 5.26 -19.08
C ASN A 95 -3.15 5.00 -17.63
N LEU A 96 -4.32 5.48 -17.21
CA LEU A 96 -4.88 5.24 -15.88
C LEU A 96 -5.11 3.74 -15.65
N SER A 97 -5.76 3.07 -16.60
CA SER A 97 -6.01 1.62 -16.52
C SER A 97 -4.73 0.79 -16.48
N LEU A 98 -3.66 1.18 -17.17
CA LEU A 98 -2.37 0.50 -17.08
C LEU A 98 -1.71 0.67 -15.71
N ALA A 99 -1.79 1.86 -15.10
CA ALA A 99 -1.28 2.10 -13.75
C ALA A 99 -2.07 1.30 -12.70
N ASP A 100 -3.40 1.24 -12.84
CA ASP A 100 -4.28 0.47 -11.95
C ASP A 100 -4.04 -1.04 -12.08
N VAL A 101 -3.85 -1.57 -13.28
CA VAL A 101 -3.49 -2.98 -13.50
C VAL A 101 -2.16 -3.31 -12.84
N LEU A 102 -1.16 -2.44 -12.95
CA LEU A 102 0.14 -2.64 -12.33
C LEU A 102 0.04 -2.74 -10.79
N VAL A 103 -0.71 -1.83 -10.16
CA VAL A 103 -0.93 -1.86 -8.70
C VAL A 103 -1.77 -3.06 -8.29
N THR A 104 -2.81 -3.38 -9.07
CA THR A 104 -3.71 -4.51 -8.79
C THR A 104 -2.95 -5.84 -8.81
N ILE A 105 -2.03 -6.04 -9.76
CA ILE A 105 -1.27 -7.29 -9.86
C ILE A 105 -0.17 -7.38 -8.80
N ILE A 106 0.54 -6.28 -8.54
CA ILE A 106 1.78 -6.31 -7.74
C ILE A 106 1.52 -5.93 -6.28
N CYS A 107 0.84 -4.81 -6.06
CA CYS A 107 0.74 -4.20 -4.73
C CYS A 107 -0.39 -4.84 -3.93
N LEU A 108 -1.56 -5.02 -4.54
CA LEU A 108 -2.76 -5.50 -3.83
C LEU A 108 -2.57 -6.86 -3.15
N PRO A 109 -1.98 -7.89 -3.79
CA PRO A 109 -1.73 -9.18 -3.12
C PRO A 109 -0.71 -9.06 -1.98
N ALA A 110 0.32 -8.23 -2.16
CA ALA A 110 1.33 -8.00 -1.13
C ALA A 110 0.73 -7.30 0.09
N THR A 111 -0.08 -6.26 -0.13
CA THR A 111 -0.81 -5.56 0.93
C THR A 111 -1.75 -6.52 1.67
N LEU A 112 -2.51 -7.36 0.95
CA LEU A 112 -3.37 -8.36 1.59
C LEU A 112 -2.60 -9.30 2.53
N VAL A 113 -1.44 -9.80 2.07
CA VAL A 113 -0.61 -10.68 2.91
C VAL A 113 -0.14 -9.94 4.16
N VAL A 114 0.33 -8.70 4.02
CA VAL A 114 0.79 -7.90 5.15
C VAL A 114 -0.35 -7.57 6.12
N ASP A 115 -1.54 -7.23 5.61
CA ASP A 115 -2.71 -6.89 6.43
C ASP A 115 -3.23 -8.09 7.25
N ILE A 116 -3.08 -9.33 6.74
CA ILE A 116 -3.50 -10.55 7.43
C ILE A 116 -2.44 -11.03 8.42
N THR A 117 -1.20 -11.07 7.97
CA THR A 117 -0.11 -11.72 8.71
C THR A 117 0.65 -10.77 9.62
N GLU A 118 0.35 -9.47 9.50
CA GLU A 118 1.09 -8.38 10.12
C GLU A 118 2.61 -8.46 9.85
N THR A 119 3.02 -9.14 8.77
CA THR A 119 4.42 -9.50 8.52
C THR A 119 4.79 -9.32 7.06
N TRP A 120 5.99 -8.82 6.81
CA TRP A 120 6.58 -8.67 5.49
C TRP A 120 7.42 -9.88 5.08
N PHE A 121 6.89 -10.70 4.17
CA PHE A 121 7.58 -11.91 3.66
C PHE A 121 8.37 -11.71 2.36
N LEU A 122 8.19 -10.58 1.67
CA LEU A 122 8.69 -10.39 0.31
C LEU A 122 10.15 -9.88 0.25
N GLY A 123 10.80 -9.72 1.40
CA GLY A 123 12.19 -9.30 1.53
C GLY A 123 12.45 -7.82 1.22
N GLN A 124 13.70 -7.38 1.45
CA GLN A 124 14.13 -5.98 1.37
C GLN A 124 13.89 -5.32 0.00
N PRO A 125 14.16 -5.96 -1.16
CA PRO A 125 13.97 -5.30 -2.45
C PRO A 125 12.51 -4.94 -2.70
N LEU A 126 11.59 -5.86 -2.40
CA LEU A 126 10.16 -5.62 -2.59
C LEU A 126 9.59 -4.65 -1.54
N CYS A 127 10.16 -4.58 -0.34
CA CYS A 127 9.80 -3.57 0.66
C CYS A 127 10.03 -2.14 0.15
N LYS A 128 11.04 -1.94 -0.69
CA LYS A 128 11.26 -0.65 -1.38
C LYS A 128 10.38 -0.49 -2.61
N VAL A 129 10.30 -1.53 -3.44
CA VAL A 129 9.63 -1.46 -4.76
C VAL A 129 8.11 -1.34 -4.65
N ILE A 130 7.44 -2.08 -3.76
CA ILE A 130 5.98 -2.13 -3.71
C ILE A 130 5.38 -0.78 -3.25
N PRO A 131 5.79 -0.19 -2.12
CA PRO A 131 5.31 1.13 -1.70
C PRO A 131 5.70 2.24 -2.70
N TYR A 132 6.86 2.12 -3.34
CA TYR A 132 7.26 3.02 -4.41
C TYR A 132 6.33 2.93 -5.63
N LEU A 133 6.00 1.74 -6.11
CA LEU A 133 5.06 1.57 -7.23
C LEU A 133 3.66 2.07 -6.87
N GLN A 134 3.21 1.87 -5.64
CA GLN A 134 1.93 2.37 -5.15
C GLN A 134 1.89 3.90 -5.17
N THR A 135 2.91 4.57 -4.62
CA THR A 135 2.99 6.05 -4.62
C THR A 135 3.17 6.64 -6.02
N VAL A 136 3.97 5.99 -6.88
CA VAL A 136 4.09 6.36 -8.31
C VAL A 136 2.74 6.25 -9.00
N SER A 137 1.99 5.16 -8.80
CA SER A 137 0.68 4.99 -9.43
C SER A 137 -0.31 6.07 -8.99
N VAL A 138 -0.38 6.39 -7.68
CA VAL A 138 -1.21 7.50 -7.18
C VAL A 138 -0.84 8.83 -7.87
N SER A 139 0.46 9.11 -8.00
CA SER A 139 0.94 10.31 -8.69
C SER A 139 0.57 10.31 -10.19
N VAL A 140 0.77 9.19 -10.89
CA VAL A 140 0.42 9.05 -12.31
C VAL A 140 -1.08 9.26 -12.50
N SER A 141 -1.91 8.68 -11.64
CA SER A 141 -3.36 8.78 -11.70
C SER A 141 -3.84 10.23 -11.54
N VAL A 142 -3.37 10.94 -10.52
CA VAL A 142 -3.80 12.33 -10.27
C VAL A 142 -3.31 13.30 -11.35
N LEU A 143 -2.07 13.13 -11.83
CA LEU A 143 -1.53 13.95 -12.92
C LEU A 143 -2.25 13.66 -14.25
N THR A 144 -2.64 12.40 -14.48
CA THR A 144 -3.45 12.00 -15.64
C THR A 144 -4.82 12.65 -15.60
N LEU A 145 -5.52 12.60 -14.46
CA LEU A 145 -6.82 13.25 -14.27
C LEU A 145 -6.72 14.78 -14.45
N SER A 146 -5.65 15.38 -13.93
CA SER A 146 -5.37 16.81 -14.13
C SER A 146 -5.17 17.15 -15.61
N CYS A 147 -4.43 16.32 -16.34
CA CYS A 147 -4.24 16.49 -17.78
C CYS A 147 -5.55 16.34 -18.57
N ILE A 148 -6.42 15.41 -18.17
CA ILE A 148 -7.77 15.28 -18.77
C ILE A 148 -8.58 16.55 -18.53
N ALA A 149 -8.60 17.06 -17.29
CA ALA A 149 -9.32 18.29 -16.96
C ALA A 149 -8.81 19.50 -17.76
N LEU A 150 -7.49 19.64 -17.88
CA LEU A 150 -6.86 20.69 -18.68
C LEU A 150 -7.15 20.55 -20.18
N ASP A 151 -7.09 19.33 -20.73
CA ASP A 151 -7.40 19.10 -22.14
C ASP A 151 -8.85 19.52 -22.47
N ARG A 152 -9.79 19.18 -21.58
CA ARG A 152 -11.19 19.59 -21.71
C ARG A 152 -11.39 21.09 -21.53
N TRP A 153 -10.69 21.69 -20.57
CA TRP A 153 -10.77 23.13 -20.33
C TRP A 153 -10.28 23.92 -21.53
N TYR A 154 -9.11 23.59 -22.09
CA TYR A 154 -8.62 24.24 -23.30
C TYR A 154 -9.55 24.05 -24.50
N ALA A 155 -10.07 22.84 -24.72
CA ALA A 155 -10.97 22.56 -25.84
C ALA A 155 -12.29 23.37 -25.78
N ILE A 156 -12.84 23.58 -24.59
CA ILE A 156 -14.16 24.22 -24.40
C ILE A 156 -14.03 25.73 -24.19
N CYS A 157 -13.11 26.16 -23.33
CA CYS A 157 -12.93 27.56 -22.96
C CYS A 157 -12.06 28.34 -23.95
N HIS A 158 -11.14 27.66 -24.67
CA HIS A 158 -10.20 28.27 -25.62
C HIS A 158 -10.16 27.55 -26.99
N PRO A 159 -11.30 27.42 -27.70
CA PRO A 159 -11.42 26.58 -28.91
C PRO A 159 -10.52 27.00 -30.08
N LEU A 160 -10.12 28.27 -30.17
CA LEU A 160 -9.30 28.79 -31.27
C LEU A 160 -7.79 28.53 -31.09
N MET A 161 -7.33 28.22 -29.87
CA MET A 161 -5.92 28.08 -29.53
C MET A 161 -5.46 26.62 -29.44
N PHE A 162 -6.39 25.66 -29.50
CA PHE A 162 -6.12 24.30 -29.06
C PHE A 162 -6.38 23.24 -30.13
N LYS A 163 -5.30 22.55 -30.53
CA LYS A 163 -5.38 21.27 -31.26
C LYS A 163 -5.00 20.14 -30.32
N SER A 164 -5.99 19.37 -29.87
CA SER A 164 -5.75 18.14 -29.11
C SER A 164 -5.22 17.06 -30.05
N THR A 165 -3.92 16.75 -29.96
CA THR A 165 -3.25 15.78 -30.84
C THR A 165 -2.77 14.57 -30.05
N ALA A 166 -2.82 13.39 -30.66
CA ALA A 166 -2.33 12.15 -30.07
C ALA A 166 -0.83 12.21 -29.72
N LYS A 167 -0.03 12.95 -30.50
CA LYS A 167 1.40 13.17 -30.20
C LYS A 167 1.58 13.94 -28.90
N ARG A 168 0.80 15.01 -28.67
CA ARG A 168 0.87 15.76 -27.41
C ARG A 168 0.41 14.90 -26.24
N ALA A 169 -0.66 14.12 -26.39
CA ALA A 169 -1.13 13.19 -25.37
C ALA A 169 -0.05 12.17 -24.96
N ARG A 170 0.61 11.56 -25.95
CA ARG A 170 1.72 10.62 -25.70
C ARG A 170 2.88 11.28 -24.98
N ASN A 171 3.27 12.49 -25.40
CA ASN A 171 4.33 13.24 -24.74
C ASN A 171 3.95 13.59 -23.29
N SER A 172 2.70 14.00 -23.04
CA SER A 172 2.20 14.25 -21.69
C SER A 172 2.27 13.00 -20.82
N ILE A 173 1.87 11.83 -21.34
CA ILE A 173 1.98 10.56 -20.61
C ILE A 173 3.43 10.27 -20.21
N VAL A 174 4.39 10.40 -21.13
CA VAL A 174 5.81 10.19 -20.82
C VAL A 174 6.30 11.15 -19.73
N ILE A 175 5.92 12.43 -19.81
CA ILE A 175 6.26 13.44 -18.79
C ILE A 175 5.67 13.05 -17.43
N ILE A 176 4.40 12.63 -17.39
CA ILE A 176 3.73 12.19 -16.16
C ILE A 176 4.54 11.07 -15.50
N TRP A 177 4.87 10.01 -16.24
CA TRP A 177 5.65 8.88 -15.70
C TRP A 177 7.02 9.31 -15.19
N VAL A 178 7.76 10.10 -15.97
CA VAL A 178 9.09 10.58 -15.55
C VAL A 178 9.01 11.42 -14.29
N VAL A 179 8.07 12.38 -14.24
CA VAL A 179 7.86 13.24 -13.07
C VAL A 179 7.48 12.39 -11.86
N SER A 180 6.46 11.52 -11.98
CA SER A 180 5.99 10.65 -10.90
C SER A 180 7.10 9.76 -10.33
N CYS A 181 7.90 9.11 -11.19
CA CYS A 181 9.02 8.28 -10.75
C CYS A 181 10.07 9.10 -9.97
N ILE A 182 10.39 10.32 -10.43
CA ILE A 182 11.38 11.17 -9.76
C ILE A 182 10.86 11.64 -8.40
N ILE A 183 9.64 12.20 -8.35
CA ILE A 183 9.12 12.80 -7.12
C ILE A 183 8.80 11.77 -6.02
N MET A 184 8.52 10.52 -6.41
CA MET A 184 8.23 9.43 -5.46
C MET A 184 9.47 8.63 -5.07
N SER A 185 10.63 8.92 -5.68
CA SER A 185 11.89 8.23 -5.34
C SER A 185 12.26 8.27 -3.85
N PRO A 186 11.98 9.34 -3.05
CA PRO A 186 12.25 9.32 -1.62
C PRO A 186 11.55 8.16 -0.89
N GLN A 187 10.33 7.77 -1.31
CA GLN A 187 9.63 6.62 -0.75
C GLN A 187 10.50 5.36 -0.83
N ALA A 188 11.07 5.07 -2.00
CA ALA A 188 11.91 3.88 -2.18
C ALA A 188 13.16 3.90 -1.29
N PHE A 189 13.72 5.08 -1.02
CA PHE A 189 14.92 5.20 -0.18
C PHE A 189 14.61 4.97 1.29
N VAL A 190 13.50 5.53 1.80
CA VAL A 190 13.17 5.46 3.24
C VAL A 190 12.55 4.13 3.66
N MET A 191 11.94 3.36 2.75
CA MET A 191 11.37 2.05 3.12
C MET A 191 12.48 1.05 3.47
N GLU A 192 12.44 0.47 4.67
CA GLU A 192 13.38 -0.54 5.13
C GLU A 192 12.69 -1.70 5.85
N CYS A 193 13.30 -2.89 5.78
CA CYS A 193 12.85 -4.02 6.60
C CYS A 193 13.48 -3.95 8.00
N SER A 194 12.62 -3.93 9.02
CA SER A 194 13.01 -3.99 10.42
C SER A 194 12.55 -5.31 11.03
N THR A 195 13.38 -5.93 11.86
CA THR A 195 13.02 -7.15 12.62
C THR A 195 12.70 -6.79 14.06
N LEU A 196 11.54 -7.21 14.58
CA LEU A 196 11.06 -6.76 15.91
C LEU A 196 11.65 -7.50 17.13
N LEU A 197 12.42 -8.58 16.96
CA LEU A 197 13.13 -9.26 18.07
C LEU A 197 14.56 -9.73 17.68
N PRO A 198 15.55 -8.83 17.57
CA PRO A 198 16.94 -9.22 17.45
C PRO A 198 17.49 -9.59 18.84
N GLY A 199 17.20 -10.79 19.37
CA GLY A 199 17.84 -11.19 20.64
C GLY A 199 17.32 -12.42 21.41
N LEU A 200 16.14 -12.99 21.09
CA LEU A 200 15.70 -14.24 21.71
C LEU A 200 16.24 -15.44 20.92
N ALA A 201 17.37 -15.98 21.39
CA ALA A 201 18.11 -17.11 20.85
C ALA A 201 18.67 -16.92 19.42
N ASN A 202 19.89 -17.42 19.19
CA ASN A 202 20.58 -17.34 17.90
C ASN A 202 19.68 -17.86 16.77
N LYS A 203 19.14 -16.95 15.93
CA LYS A 203 18.43 -17.13 14.64
C LYS A 203 16.90 -17.10 14.60
N THR A 204 16.18 -16.72 15.64
CA THR A 204 14.70 -16.66 15.58
C THR A 204 14.20 -15.27 15.12
N THR A 205 14.00 -15.09 13.81
CA THR A 205 13.24 -13.94 13.27
C THR A 205 11.75 -14.22 13.35
N LEU A 206 11.07 -13.67 14.37
CA LEU A 206 9.64 -13.91 14.56
C LEU A 206 8.80 -13.06 13.59
N PHE A 207 9.09 -11.75 13.51
CA PHE A 207 8.38 -10.79 12.65
C PHE A 207 9.34 -9.83 11.94
N THR A 208 9.12 -9.66 10.64
CA THR A 208 9.78 -8.66 9.80
C THR A 208 8.73 -7.65 9.36
N MET A 209 8.98 -6.36 9.59
CA MET A 209 8.13 -5.27 9.16
C MET A 209 8.76 -4.54 8.00
N CYS A 210 7.95 -3.88 7.17
CA CYS A 210 8.41 -2.99 6.12
C CYS A 210 7.90 -1.58 6.43
N GLU A 211 8.79 -0.71 6.89
CA GLU A 211 8.42 0.59 7.46
C GLU A 211 9.35 1.71 6.96
N GLU A 212 8.93 2.96 7.15
CA GLU A 212 9.73 4.12 6.77
C GLU A 212 10.78 4.42 7.84
N ASN A 213 12.06 4.24 7.52
CA ASN A 213 13.17 4.60 8.39
C ASN A 213 13.66 6.02 8.05
N TRP A 214 13.29 6.99 8.90
CA TRP A 214 13.70 8.38 8.77
C TRP A 214 14.77 8.73 9.81
N GLY A 215 15.85 9.39 9.38
CA GLY A 215 16.94 9.86 10.27
C GLY A 215 16.58 11.01 11.23
N GLY A 216 15.29 11.30 11.42
CA GLY A 216 14.79 12.35 12.31
C GLY A 216 13.28 12.60 12.15
N GLU A 217 12.63 13.11 13.19
CA GLU A 217 11.16 13.24 13.25
C GLU A 217 10.55 14.30 12.33
N ILE A 218 11.35 15.23 11.83
CA ILE A 218 10.89 16.35 11.00
C ILE A 218 10.68 15.92 9.54
N TYR A 219 11.56 15.06 9.03
CA TYR A 219 11.53 14.58 7.64
C TYR A 219 10.23 13.87 7.25
N PRO A 220 9.69 12.90 8.02
CA PRO A 220 8.41 12.26 7.67
C PRO A 220 7.27 13.27 7.61
N LYS A 221 7.22 14.22 8.57
CA LYS A 221 6.18 15.26 8.61
C LYS A 221 6.24 16.14 7.36
N MET A 222 7.43 16.62 7.00
CA MET A 222 7.63 17.42 5.80
C MET A 222 7.28 16.64 4.54
N TYR A 223 7.76 15.41 4.43
CA TYR A 223 7.50 14.54 3.28
C TYR A 223 6.00 14.29 3.08
N HIS A 224 5.28 13.86 4.13
CA HIS A 224 3.86 13.55 4.04
C HIS A 224 3.00 14.80 3.78
N VAL A 225 3.39 15.98 4.31
CA VAL A 225 2.75 17.26 3.96
C VAL A 225 2.97 17.62 2.49
N CYS A 226 4.21 17.54 2.01
CA CYS A 226 4.53 17.79 0.60
C CYS A 226 3.81 16.80 -0.34
N PHE A 227 3.81 15.51 0.02
CA PHE A 227 3.11 14.46 -0.70
C PHE A 227 1.63 14.81 -0.81
N PHE A 228 0.96 15.07 0.31
CA PHE A 228 -0.46 15.43 0.32
C PHE A 228 -0.77 16.67 -0.53
N LEU A 229 0.06 17.72 -0.46
CA LEU A 229 -0.13 18.92 -1.27
C LEU A 229 0.01 18.64 -2.78
N VAL A 230 1.01 17.84 -3.16
CA VAL A 230 1.36 17.55 -4.56
C VAL A 230 0.43 16.51 -5.19
N THR A 231 0.11 15.44 -4.47
CA THR A 231 -0.67 14.30 -5.00
C THR A 231 -2.17 14.43 -4.76
N TYR A 232 -2.61 15.36 -3.91
CA TYR A 232 -4.03 15.54 -3.61
C TYR A 232 -4.47 17.01 -3.76
N MET A 233 -3.99 17.91 -2.92
CA MET A 233 -4.62 19.23 -2.77
C MET A 233 -4.47 20.12 -4.02
N ALA A 234 -3.25 20.31 -4.54
CA ALA A 234 -3.03 21.15 -5.71
C ALA A 234 -3.72 20.60 -6.98
N PRO A 235 -3.61 19.30 -7.33
CA PRO A 235 -4.35 18.73 -8.44
C PRO A 235 -5.86 18.85 -8.31
N LEU A 236 -6.40 18.61 -7.10
CA LEU A 236 -7.85 18.70 -6.86
C LEU A 236 -8.35 20.13 -7.06
N CYS A 237 -7.66 21.12 -6.50
CA CYS A 237 -7.99 22.53 -6.71
C CYS A 237 -7.96 22.89 -8.21
N LEU A 238 -6.92 22.47 -8.94
CA LEU A 238 -6.81 22.69 -10.38
C LEU A 238 -7.98 22.07 -11.16
N MET A 239 -8.33 20.81 -10.86
CA MET A 239 -9.44 20.11 -11.49
C MET A 239 -10.78 20.81 -11.20
N VAL A 240 -11.04 21.17 -9.95
CA VAL A 240 -12.28 21.87 -9.55
C VAL A 240 -12.40 23.19 -10.29
N LEU A 241 -11.35 24.02 -10.30
CA LEU A 241 -11.37 25.31 -11.01
C LEU A 241 -11.59 25.13 -12.52
N ALA A 242 -10.93 24.14 -13.13
CA ALA A 242 -11.10 23.83 -14.55
C ALA A 242 -12.55 23.42 -14.86
N TYR A 243 -13.12 22.50 -14.08
CA TYR A 243 -14.49 22.01 -14.29
C TYR A 243 -15.55 23.06 -13.98
N LEU A 244 -15.35 23.93 -12.99
CA LEU A 244 -16.25 25.07 -12.73
C LEU A 244 -16.29 26.04 -13.92
N GLN A 245 -15.14 26.33 -14.53
CA GLN A 245 -15.07 27.19 -15.71
C GLN A 245 -15.70 26.53 -16.95
N ILE A 246 -15.48 25.23 -17.14
CA ILE A 246 -16.14 24.44 -18.20
C ILE A 246 -17.66 24.50 -18.02
N PHE A 247 -18.15 24.20 -16.82
CA PHE A 247 -19.57 24.20 -16.50
C PHE A 247 -20.20 25.57 -16.78
N ARG A 248 -19.58 26.64 -16.28
CA ARG A 248 -20.05 28.01 -16.52
C ARG A 248 -20.11 28.33 -18.01
N LYS A 249 -19.08 27.97 -18.79
CA LYS A 249 -19.03 28.24 -20.23
C LYS A 249 -20.11 27.48 -21.01
N LEU A 250 -20.33 26.21 -20.69
CA LEU A 250 -21.34 25.37 -21.33
C LEU A 250 -22.76 25.84 -20.97
N TRP A 251 -23.00 26.16 -19.71
CA TRP A 251 -24.30 26.66 -19.24
C TRP A 251 -24.68 27.98 -19.92
N CYS A 252 -23.75 28.95 -19.97
CA CYS A 252 -24.01 30.21 -20.64
C CYS A 252 -24.28 30.04 -22.16
N ARG A 253 -23.61 29.10 -22.82
CA ARG A 253 -23.87 28.81 -24.25
C ARG A 253 -25.28 28.25 -24.48
N GLN A 254 -25.74 27.35 -23.61
CA GLN A 254 -27.11 26.82 -23.71
C GLN A 254 -28.15 27.92 -23.52
N VAL A 255 -28.01 28.76 -22.48
CA VAL A 255 -28.95 29.86 -22.22
C VAL A 255 -28.96 30.88 -23.36
N CYS A 256 -27.82 31.20 -23.98
CA CYS A 256 -27.76 32.09 -25.14
C CYS A 256 -28.36 31.49 -26.41
N ASN A 257 -28.37 30.16 -26.59
CA ASN A 257 -29.00 29.53 -27.75
C ASN A 257 -30.55 29.44 -27.64
N PHE A 258 -31.12 29.70 -26.45
CA PHE A 258 -32.57 29.72 -26.22
C PHE A 258 -33.18 31.12 -26.28
N LYS A 259 -32.37 32.18 -26.43
CA LYS A 259 -32.82 33.56 -26.68
C LYS A 259 -32.58 33.92 -28.14
#